data_AF-Q7V221-F1
#
_entry.id   AF-Q7V221-F1
#
_cell.length_a   1.000
_cell.length_b   1.000
_cell.length_c   1.000
_cell.angle_alpha   90.00
_cell.angle_beta   90.00
_cell.angle_gamma   90.00
#
_symmetry.space_group_name_H-M   'P 1'
#
loop_
_entity.id
_entity.type
_entity.pdbx_description
1 polymer ?
#
loop_
_entity_poly.entity_id
_entity_poly.type
_entity_poly.pdbx_seq_one_letter_code
_entity_poly.pdbx_strand_id
1 'polypeptide(L)'
;MPVLPKQLVVIGDSSVYGWGDTVGGGWCERLRKDWSKFHDFPIIYPLGVRGDGIEKVSLRWEKEWSSRGETRRNKPKAILLNVGLNDTPTIGQKNGRHQLEINGFEYGLERLIFEMKSQTQVFVIGLTPVDENKMPFAGCLWYSNDFCHSYERRMEEVCINQNVPFLPTFREMYSDNRSKNWIAEDGIHLNTHGHLWIYQRLKSWDILNKWKES
;
A
#
# COMPACT_ATOMS: atom_id res chain seq x y z
N MET A 1 11.38 33.07 6.18
CA MET A 1 10.98 31.93 7.04
C MET A 1 11.66 30.69 6.47
N PRO A 2 12.15 29.75 7.29
CA PRO A 2 12.69 28.49 6.76
C PRO A 2 11.60 27.77 5.96
N VAL A 3 11.96 27.22 4.81
CA VAL A 3 11.06 26.38 4.01
C VAL A 3 10.84 25.09 4.80
N LEU A 4 9.58 24.80 5.15
CA LEU A 4 9.25 23.54 5.82
C LEU A 4 9.38 22.40 4.80
N PRO A 5 9.93 21.25 5.18
CA PRO A 5 10.06 20.11 4.28
C PRO A 5 8.68 19.63 3.83
N LYS A 6 8.62 18.99 2.66
CA LYS A 6 7.40 18.28 2.21
C LYS A 6 7.17 17.06 3.11
N GLN A 7 5.92 16.68 3.30
CA GLN A 7 5.56 15.44 4.01
C GLN A 7 4.84 14.48 3.05
N LEU A 8 5.29 13.23 3.04
CA LEU A 8 4.62 12.09 2.41
C LEU A 8 3.98 11.22 3.50
N VAL A 9 2.67 11.12 3.51
CA VAL A 9 1.97 10.23 4.45
C VAL A 9 1.69 8.91 3.75
N VAL A 10 2.19 7.81 4.29
CA VAL A 10 1.99 6.48 3.73
C VAL A 10 0.87 5.80 4.49
N ILE A 11 -0.24 5.50 3.83
CA ILE A 11 -1.45 4.96 4.46
C ILE A 11 -1.71 3.57 3.89
N GLY A 12 -2.05 2.63 4.77
CA GLY A 12 -2.35 1.29 4.33
C GLY A 12 -2.44 0.28 5.44
N ASP A 13 -2.14 -0.97 5.09
CA ASP A 13 -2.35 -2.12 5.94
C ASP A 13 -1.07 -2.64 6.64
N SER A 14 -1.01 -3.95 6.89
CA SER A 14 0.15 -4.62 7.47
C SER A 14 1.41 -4.54 6.60
N SER A 15 1.28 -4.37 5.27
CA SER A 15 2.39 -4.11 4.36
C SER A 15 3.08 -2.78 4.70
N VAL A 16 2.31 -1.70 4.84
CA VAL A 16 2.83 -0.38 5.24
C VAL A 16 3.42 -0.43 6.65
N TYR A 17 2.80 -1.18 7.56
CA TYR A 17 3.33 -1.40 8.91
C TYR A 17 4.71 -2.09 8.91
N GLY A 18 5.03 -2.84 7.85
CA GLY A 18 6.25 -3.64 7.76
C GLY A 18 6.13 -5.02 8.41
N TRP A 19 4.90 -5.52 8.58
CA TRP A 19 4.68 -6.83 9.18
C TRP A 19 5.34 -7.93 8.34
N GLY A 20 5.97 -8.88 9.02
CA GLY A 20 6.75 -9.97 8.41
C GLY A 20 8.23 -9.64 8.18
N ASP A 21 8.66 -8.37 8.23
CA ASP A 21 10.08 -7.99 8.16
C ASP A 21 10.66 -7.70 9.55
N THR A 22 11.18 -8.74 10.21
CA THR A 22 11.81 -8.63 11.55
C THR A 22 13.21 -8.02 11.53
N VAL A 23 13.77 -7.72 10.36
CA VAL A 23 15.16 -7.23 10.21
C VAL A 23 15.19 -5.78 9.74
N GLY A 24 14.48 -5.47 8.66
CA GLY A 24 14.47 -4.14 8.04
C GLY A 24 13.34 -3.22 8.47
N GLY A 25 12.31 -3.75 9.15
CA GLY A 25 11.12 -3.01 9.55
C GLY A 25 10.14 -2.71 8.41
N GLY A 26 10.30 -3.33 7.24
CA GLY A 26 9.40 -3.19 6.10
C GLY A 26 9.89 -2.22 5.03
N TRP A 27 9.22 -2.21 3.87
CA TRP A 27 9.59 -1.36 2.74
C TRP A 27 9.47 0.13 3.06
N CYS A 28 8.47 0.51 3.87
CA CYS A 28 8.21 1.90 4.21
C CYS A 28 9.31 2.46 5.11
N GLU A 29 9.78 1.68 6.08
CA GLU A 29 10.89 2.04 6.95
C GLU A 29 12.21 2.16 6.17
N ARG A 30 12.44 1.27 5.20
CA ARG A 30 13.60 1.35 4.30
C ARG A 30 13.57 2.65 3.49
N LEU A 31 12.41 3.01 2.92
CA LEU A 31 12.24 4.25 2.18
C LEU A 31 12.47 5.48 3.08
N ARG A 32 11.88 5.49 4.28
CA ARG A 32 12.04 6.56 5.27
C ARG A 32 13.51 6.75 5.65
N LYS A 33 14.23 5.66 5.98
CA LYS A 33 15.66 5.69 6.28
C LYS A 33 16.46 6.22 5.11
N ASP A 34 16.15 5.82 3.89
CA ASP A 34 16.87 6.27 2.70
C ASP A 34 16.71 7.78 2.47
N TRP A 35 15.49 8.29 2.61
CA TRP A 35 15.22 9.71 2.40
C TRP A 35 15.74 10.60 3.54
N SER A 36 15.72 10.10 4.78
CA SER A 36 16.22 10.84 5.95
C SER A 36 17.73 11.16 5.92
N LYS A 37 18.49 10.56 4.99
CA LYS A 37 19.91 10.88 4.78
C LYS A 37 20.11 12.26 4.14
N PHE A 38 19.06 12.85 3.57
CA PHE A 38 19.11 14.12 2.84
C PHE A 38 18.17 15.12 3.51
N HIS A 39 18.70 16.29 3.87
CA HIS A 39 17.94 17.30 4.61
C HIS A 39 16.77 17.90 3.81
N ASP A 40 16.92 17.98 2.49
CA ASP A 40 15.92 18.60 1.60
C ASP A 40 14.87 17.61 1.08
N PHE A 41 14.97 16.32 1.46
CA PHE A 41 14.00 15.32 1.03
C PHE A 41 12.74 15.34 1.90
N PRO A 42 11.60 14.88 1.35
CA PRO A 42 10.36 14.82 2.12
C PRO A 42 10.47 13.94 3.37
N ILE A 43 9.80 14.35 4.44
CA ILE A 43 9.58 13.53 5.63
C ILE A 43 8.51 12.48 5.34
N ILE A 44 8.77 11.22 5.69
CA ILE A 44 7.81 10.12 5.50
C ILE A 44 7.16 9.76 6.84
N TYR A 45 5.83 9.69 6.86
CA TYR A 45 5.04 9.20 7.98
C TYR A 45 4.34 7.87 7.64
N PRO A 46 4.86 6.72 8.11
CA PRO A 46 4.21 5.42 7.92
C PRO A 46 3.00 5.26 8.86
N LEU A 47 1.81 5.04 8.29
CA LEU A 47 0.53 4.88 9.01
C LEU A 47 -0.19 3.59 8.60
N GLY A 48 0.54 2.48 8.66
CA GLY A 48 0.03 1.14 8.41
C GLY A 48 -0.72 0.57 9.62
N VAL A 49 -1.89 -0.03 9.40
CA VAL A 49 -2.68 -0.70 10.44
C VAL A 49 -3.02 -2.12 9.98
N ARG A 50 -2.68 -3.12 10.80
CA ARG A 50 -2.88 -4.53 10.42
C ARG A 50 -4.35 -4.85 10.20
N GLY A 51 -4.65 -5.56 9.10
CA GLY A 51 -6.01 -5.96 8.75
C GLY A 51 -6.88 -4.82 8.23
N ASP A 52 -6.29 -3.68 7.86
CA ASP A 52 -7.00 -2.63 7.14
C ASP A 52 -7.33 -3.09 5.72
N GLY A 53 -8.60 -2.90 5.36
CA GLY A 53 -9.07 -2.81 3.98
C GLY A 53 -9.48 -1.39 3.66
N ILE A 54 -10.01 -1.17 2.46
CA ILE A 54 -10.36 0.19 2.00
C ILE A 54 -11.38 0.89 2.91
N GLU A 55 -12.34 0.15 3.50
CA GLU A 55 -13.36 0.72 4.38
C GLU A 55 -12.73 1.37 5.63
N LYS A 56 -11.81 0.66 6.30
CA LYS A 56 -11.15 1.17 7.50
C LYS A 56 -10.24 2.35 7.19
N VAL A 57 -9.55 2.32 6.05
CA VAL A 57 -8.74 3.45 5.59
C VAL A 57 -9.62 4.68 5.33
N SER A 58 -10.76 4.52 4.67
CA SER A 58 -11.73 5.60 4.41
C SER A 58 -12.18 6.32 5.68
N LEU A 59 -12.28 5.61 6.80
CA LEU A 59 -12.69 6.19 8.09
C LEU A 59 -11.61 7.02 8.80
N ARG A 60 -10.33 6.81 8.49
CA ARG A 60 -9.22 7.40 9.28
C ARG A 60 -8.29 8.31 8.49
N TRP A 61 -8.19 8.13 7.17
CA TRP A 61 -7.10 8.70 6.39
C TRP A 61 -7.00 10.22 6.53
N GLU A 62 -8.12 10.95 6.48
CA GLU A 62 -8.11 12.41 6.42
C GLU A 62 -7.62 13.02 7.74
N LYS A 63 -8.15 12.55 8.87
CA LYS A 63 -7.74 13.04 10.19
C LYS A 63 -6.29 12.72 10.47
N GLU A 64 -5.85 11.53 10.09
CA GLU A 64 -4.47 11.13 10.25
C GLU A 64 -3.53 11.92 9.36
N TRP A 65 -3.76 11.96 8.04
CA TRP A 65 -2.98 12.76 7.09
C TRP A 65 -2.90 14.22 7.53
N SER A 66 -4.06 14.83 7.80
CA SER A 66 -4.15 16.27 8.00
C SER A 66 -3.51 16.76 9.31
N SER A 67 -3.17 15.84 10.23
CA SER A 67 -2.45 16.12 11.49
C SER A 67 -0.93 15.96 11.39
N ARG A 68 -0.38 15.52 10.24
CA ARG A 68 1.08 15.45 9.99
C ARG A 68 1.63 16.73 9.36
N GLY A 69 0.76 17.71 9.18
CA GLY A 69 1.13 19.06 8.84
C GLY A 69 1.74 19.78 10.04
N GLU A 70 3.04 20.08 10.01
CA GLU A 70 3.81 20.69 11.12
C GLU A 70 3.18 21.96 11.70
N THR A 71 2.29 22.62 10.95
CA THR A 71 1.45 23.71 11.44
C THR A 71 0.01 23.53 10.95
N ARG A 72 -0.97 24.18 11.61
CA ARG A 72 -2.40 24.14 11.21
C ARG A 72 -2.64 24.51 9.74
N ARG A 73 -1.77 25.33 9.14
CA ARG A 73 -1.89 25.81 7.75
C ARG A 73 -1.04 25.03 6.74
N ASN A 74 -0.09 24.22 7.20
CA ASN A 74 0.77 23.44 6.31
C ASN A 74 0.33 21.97 6.34
N LYS A 75 -0.49 21.53 5.40
CA LYS A 75 -0.86 20.10 5.26
C LYS A 75 0.21 19.32 4.49
N PRO A 76 0.34 17.99 4.71
CA PRO A 76 1.26 17.16 3.92
C PRO A 76 0.99 17.25 2.43
N LYS A 77 2.04 17.07 1.62
CA LYS A 77 1.99 17.35 0.18
C LYS A 77 1.64 16.14 -0.67
N ALA A 78 1.68 14.94 -0.09
CA ALA A 78 1.18 13.75 -0.77
C ALA A 78 0.75 12.63 0.19
N ILE A 79 -0.02 11.70 -0.36
CA ILE A 79 -0.34 10.39 0.20
C ILE A 79 0.23 9.30 -0.73
N LEU A 80 0.85 8.27 -0.14
CA LEU A 80 1.16 7.00 -0.81
C LEU A 80 0.27 5.91 -0.20
N LEU A 81 -0.66 5.39 -0.98
CA LEU A 81 -1.65 4.40 -0.55
C LEU A 81 -1.19 2.98 -0.92
N ASN A 82 -1.20 2.06 0.04
CA ASN A 82 -1.03 0.63 -0.20
C ASN A 82 -1.99 -0.18 0.68
N VAL A 83 -3.16 -0.49 0.13
CA VAL A 83 -4.23 -1.23 0.78
C VAL A 83 -5.02 -2.00 -0.27
N GLY A 84 -5.69 -3.07 0.15
CA GLY A 84 -6.62 -3.83 -0.69
C GLY A 84 -6.47 -5.33 -0.55
N LEU A 85 -5.31 -5.82 -0.09
CA LEU A 85 -5.08 -7.27 0.04
C LEU A 85 -6.10 -7.90 0.98
N ASN A 86 -6.38 -7.26 2.13
CA ASN A 86 -7.36 -7.72 3.11
C ASN A 86 -8.82 -7.66 2.63
N ASP A 87 -9.11 -7.04 1.48
CA ASP A 87 -10.45 -7.01 0.91
C ASP A 87 -10.71 -8.21 -0.02
N THR A 88 -9.64 -8.87 -0.50
CA THR A 88 -9.71 -9.95 -1.50
C THR A 88 -10.19 -11.34 -1.04
N PRO A 89 -10.01 -11.78 0.23
CA PRO A 89 -10.22 -13.20 0.56
C PRO A 89 -11.70 -13.57 0.55
N THR A 90 -11.98 -14.85 0.31
CA THR A 90 -13.28 -15.44 0.61
C THR A 90 -13.31 -15.94 2.07
N ILE A 91 -14.50 -15.95 2.68
CA ILE A 91 -14.67 -16.27 4.11
C ILE A 91 -15.20 -17.71 4.28
N GLY A 92 -14.59 -18.44 5.21
CA GLY A 92 -14.98 -19.78 5.67
C GLY A 92 -14.49 -20.90 4.75
N GLN A 93 -14.62 -20.75 3.44
CA GLN A 93 -14.23 -21.74 2.45
C GLN A 93 -13.66 -21.09 1.19
N LYS A 94 -12.87 -21.83 0.40
CA LYS A 94 -12.22 -21.33 -0.83
C LYS A 94 -13.19 -20.65 -1.81
N ASN A 95 -14.38 -21.21 -1.97
CA ASN A 95 -15.46 -20.67 -2.81
C ASN A 95 -16.55 -19.99 -1.96
N GLY A 96 -16.16 -19.35 -0.86
CA GLY A 96 -17.06 -18.60 0.01
C GLY A 96 -17.40 -17.22 -0.56
N ARG A 97 -18.14 -16.43 0.22
CA ARG A 97 -18.38 -15.01 -0.11
C ARG A 97 -17.10 -14.21 0.11
N HIS A 98 -16.84 -13.21 -0.74
CA HIS A 98 -15.72 -12.29 -0.50
C HIS A 98 -15.95 -11.45 0.75
N GLN A 99 -14.85 -11.11 1.41
CA GLN A 99 -14.85 -10.11 2.49
C GLN A 99 -15.40 -8.77 1.98
N LEU A 100 -14.97 -8.34 0.80
CA LEU A 100 -15.58 -7.26 0.05
C LEU A 100 -15.66 -7.65 -1.42
N GLU A 101 -16.85 -7.73 -1.99
CA GLU A 101 -17.04 -8.07 -3.40
C GLU A 101 -16.34 -7.08 -4.34
N ILE A 102 -15.77 -7.56 -5.45
CA ILE A 102 -14.86 -6.79 -6.30
C ILE A 102 -15.46 -5.47 -6.84
N ASN A 103 -16.75 -5.45 -7.19
CA ASN A 103 -17.42 -4.23 -7.63
C ASN A 103 -17.62 -3.24 -6.47
N GLY A 104 -17.86 -3.75 -5.26
CA GLY A 104 -17.93 -2.92 -4.05
C GLY A 104 -16.55 -2.36 -3.67
N PHE A 105 -15.51 -3.16 -3.84
CA PHE A 105 -14.12 -2.72 -3.70
C PHE A 105 -13.78 -1.61 -4.68
N GLU A 106 -14.07 -1.78 -5.97
CA GLU A 106 -13.82 -0.78 -7.00
C GLU A 106 -14.52 0.54 -6.68
N TYR A 107 -15.82 0.51 -6.39
CA TYR A 107 -16.59 1.70 -6.02
C TYR A 107 -16.04 2.40 -4.77
N GLY A 108 -15.73 1.62 -3.72
CA GLY A 108 -15.16 2.16 -2.49
C GLY A 108 -13.79 2.80 -2.71
N LEU A 109 -12.94 2.16 -3.51
CA LEU A 109 -11.61 2.66 -3.84
C LEU A 109 -11.68 3.91 -4.72
N GLU A 110 -12.59 3.94 -5.70
CA GLU A 110 -12.83 5.11 -6.55
C GLU A 110 -13.16 6.33 -5.69
N ARG A 111 -14.10 6.18 -4.76
CA ARG A 111 -14.46 7.23 -3.84
C ARG A 111 -13.29 7.65 -2.93
N LEU A 112 -12.57 6.69 -2.36
CA LEU A 112 -11.42 6.97 -1.49
C LEU A 112 -10.35 7.78 -2.21
N ILE A 113 -9.98 7.38 -3.42
CA ILE A 113 -8.97 8.08 -4.23
C ILE A 113 -9.47 9.47 -4.63
N PHE A 114 -10.75 9.61 -4.99
CA PHE A 114 -11.35 10.89 -5.34
C PHE A 114 -11.28 11.88 -4.16
N GLU A 115 -11.65 11.43 -2.96
CA GLU A 115 -11.59 12.21 -1.73
C GLU A 115 -10.14 12.62 -1.41
N MET A 116 -9.17 11.70 -1.46
CA MET A 116 -7.75 12.00 -1.22
C MET A 116 -7.17 13.00 -2.23
N LYS A 117 -7.45 12.79 -3.53
CA LYS A 117 -6.92 13.63 -4.61
C LYS A 117 -7.47 15.05 -4.55
N SER A 118 -8.69 15.23 -4.04
CA SER A 118 -9.25 16.58 -3.80
C SER A 118 -8.44 17.41 -2.79
N GLN A 119 -7.65 16.74 -1.92
CA GLN A 119 -6.90 17.37 -0.85
C GLN A 119 -5.40 17.46 -1.11
N THR A 120 -4.81 16.50 -1.83
CA THR A 120 -3.35 16.39 -1.98
C THR A 120 -2.95 15.50 -3.17
N GLN A 121 -1.65 15.45 -3.48
CA GLN A 121 -1.14 14.50 -4.48
C GLN A 121 -1.27 13.06 -3.96
N VAL A 122 -1.78 12.14 -4.79
CA VAL A 122 -1.92 10.73 -4.43
C VAL A 122 -1.01 9.87 -5.30
N PHE A 123 -0.44 8.84 -4.70
CA PHE A 123 0.26 7.74 -5.34
C PHE A 123 -0.33 6.43 -4.80
N VAL A 124 -0.41 5.40 -5.63
CA VAL A 124 -0.96 4.09 -5.21
C VAL A 124 0.02 2.99 -5.59
N ILE A 125 0.22 2.02 -4.68
CA ILE A 125 0.97 0.79 -4.92
C ILE A 125 -0.02 -0.37 -4.99
N GLY A 126 0.20 -1.27 -5.94
CA GLY A 126 -0.58 -2.48 -6.13
C GLY A 126 -0.46 -3.51 -5.00
N LEU A 127 -0.91 -4.73 -5.30
CA LEU A 127 -1.03 -5.83 -4.36
C LEU A 127 0.15 -6.81 -4.50
N THR A 128 0.24 -7.75 -3.56
CA THR A 128 1.28 -8.76 -3.50
C THR A 128 0.69 -10.16 -3.61
N PRO A 129 1.41 -11.14 -4.18
CA PRO A 129 0.99 -12.53 -4.20
C PRO A 129 0.96 -13.15 -2.80
N VAL A 130 0.21 -14.24 -2.69
CA VAL A 130 0.04 -15.05 -1.48
C VAL A 130 0.48 -16.49 -1.74
N ASP A 131 0.78 -17.23 -0.67
CA ASP A 131 0.99 -18.68 -0.71
C ASP A 131 -0.35 -19.39 -0.45
N GLU A 132 -1.02 -19.81 -1.52
CA GLU A 132 -2.33 -20.48 -1.44
C GLU A 132 -2.30 -21.81 -0.67
N ASN A 133 -1.13 -22.45 -0.55
CA ASN A 133 -0.99 -23.70 0.22
C ASN A 133 -1.09 -23.48 1.73
N LYS A 134 -1.05 -22.22 2.17
CA LYS A 134 -1.13 -21.83 3.58
C LYS A 134 -2.50 -21.31 3.98
N MET A 135 -3.50 -21.51 3.11
CA MET A 135 -4.88 -21.16 3.40
C MET A 135 -5.59 -22.29 4.18
N PRO A 136 -6.56 -21.94 5.05
CA PRO A 136 -7.02 -20.59 5.35
C PRO A 136 -6.09 -19.84 6.29
N PHE A 137 -5.84 -18.57 5.99
CA PHE A 137 -5.22 -17.64 6.91
C PHE A 137 -6.16 -17.37 8.09
N ALA A 138 -5.59 -17.30 9.31
CA ALA A 138 -6.34 -17.13 10.56
C ALA A 138 -7.50 -18.14 10.75
N GLY A 139 -7.43 -19.30 10.10
CA GLY A 139 -8.43 -20.37 10.20
C GLY A 139 -9.72 -20.13 9.40
N CYS A 140 -9.90 -18.99 8.72
CA CYS A 140 -11.13 -18.71 7.99
C CYS A 140 -11.00 -17.89 6.70
N LEU A 141 -9.88 -17.22 6.44
CA LEU A 141 -9.71 -16.36 5.26
C LEU A 141 -8.97 -17.09 4.15
N TRP A 142 -9.59 -17.20 2.99
CA TRP A 142 -9.05 -17.88 1.82
C TRP A 142 -8.63 -16.85 0.78
N TYR A 143 -7.35 -16.49 0.80
CA TYR A 143 -6.74 -15.65 -0.22
C TYR A 143 -6.40 -16.48 -1.47
N SER A 144 -6.48 -15.87 -2.65
CA SER A 144 -5.99 -16.47 -3.89
C SER A 144 -5.28 -15.43 -4.75
N ASN A 145 -4.32 -15.91 -5.53
CA ASN A 145 -3.58 -15.11 -6.49
C ASN A 145 -4.47 -14.64 -7.65
N ASP A 146 -5.47 -15.43 -8.05
CA ASP A 146 -6.46 -15.01 -9.05
C ASP A 146 -7.23 -13.78 -8.59
N PHE A 147 -7.67 -13.74 -7.33
CA PHE A 147 -8.39 -12.58 -6.78
C PHE A 147 -7.45 -11.42 -6.49
N CYS A 148 -6.26 -11.64 -5.93
CA CYS A 148 -5.27 -10.57 -5.75
C CYS A 148 -4.96 -9.87 -7.08
N HIS A 149 -4.76 -10.64 -8.15
CA HIS A 149 -4.55 -10.10 -9.50
C HIS A 149 -5.77 -9.34 -10.02
N SER A 150 -6.96 -9.91 -9.87
CA SER A 150 -8.21 -9.28 -10.35
C SER A 150 -8.51 -7.96 -9.65
N TYR A 151 -8.27 -7.88 -8.33
CA TYR A 151 -8.48 -6.65 -7.56
C TYR A 151 -7.42 -5.61 -7.90
N GLU A 152 -6.13 -5.98 -8.05
CA GLU A 152 -5.09 -5.04 -8.51
C GLU A 152 -5.44 -4.42 -9.87
N ARG A 153 -6.01 -5.22 -10.79
CA ARG A 153 -6.47 -4.70 -12.09
C ARG A 153 -7.56 -3.64 -11.96
N ARG A 154 -8.51 -3.81 -11.02
CA ARG A 154 -9.50 -2.76 -10.72
C ARG A 154 -8.85 -1.54 -10.05
N MET A 155 -7.86 -1.73 -9.19
CA MET A 155 -7.09 -0.60 -8.62
C MET A 155 -6.40 0.22 -9.72
N GLU A 156 -5.77 -0.46 -10.67
CA GLU A 156 -5.10 0.16 -11.81
C GLU A 156 -6.09 0.97 -12.66
N GLU A 157 -7.24 0.38 -12.99
CA GLU A 157 -8.31 1.05 -13.77
C GLU A 157 -8.85 2.30 -13.06
N VAL A 158 -9.14 2.22 -11.76
CA VAL A 158 -9.56 3.37 -10.95
C VAL A 158 -8.50 4.48 -10.96
N CYS A 159 -7.22 4.13 -10.79
CA CYS A 159 -6.12 5.10 -10.79
C CYS A 159 -5.96 5.77 -12.16
N ILE A 160 -6.05 5.01 -13.25
CA ILE A 160 -6.01 5.54 -14.62
C ILE A 160 -7.16 6.53 -14.86
N ASN A 161 -8.39 6.14 -14.53
CA ASN A 161 -9.58 6.97 -14.74
C ASN A 161 -9.53 8.28 -13.95
N GLN A 162 -8.85 8.28 -12.81
CA GLN A 162 -8.66 9.46 -11.98
C GLN A 162 -7.32 10.16 -12.18
N ASN A 163 -6.50 9.76 -13.16
CA ASN A 163 -5.17 10.29 -13.41
C ASN A 163 -4.29 10.33 -12.13
N VAL A 164 -4.26 9.21 -11.41
CA VAL A 164 -3.45 8.98 -10.21
C VAL A 164 -2.32 8.00 -10.56
N PRO A 165 -1.05 8.34 -10.28
CA PRO A 165 0.06 7.42 -10.49
C PRO A 165 -0.12 6.10 -9.73
N PHE A 166 -0.04 5.00 -10.47
CA PHE A 166 -0.13 3.63 -9.96
C PHE A 166 1.16 2.86 -10.21
N LEU A 167 1.69 2.20 -9.18
CA LEU A 167 2.80 1.26 -9.29
C LEU A 167 2.25 -0.17 -9.21
N PRO A 168 2.05 -0.88 -10.34
CA PRO A 168 1.63 -2.27 -10.32
C PRO A 168 2.74 -3.14 -9.72
N THR A 169 2.37 -4.10 -8.87
CA THR A 169 3.35 -4.96 -8.19
C THR A 169 3.04 -6.44 -8.32
N PHE A 170 1.77 -6.83 -8.43
CA PHE A 170 1.35 -8.22 -8.36
C PHE A 170 1.97 -9.06 -9.46
N ARG A 171 1.77 -8.70 -10.74
CA ARG A 171 2.25 -9.52 -11.88
C ARG A 171 3.75 -9.74 -11.87
N GLU A 172 4.50 -8.68 -11.60
CA GLU A 172 5.96 -8.73 -11.61
C GLU A 172 6.49 -9.56 -10.43
N MET A 173 5.91 -9.40 -9.24
CA MET A 173 6.29 -10.22 -8.10
C MET A 173 5.89 -11.69 -8.31
N TYR A 174 4.65 -11.95 -8.76
CA TYR A 174 4.13 -13.32 -8.94
C TYR A 174 4.88 -14.11 -10.01
N SER A 175 5.31 -13.46 -11.10
CA SER A 175 6.09 -14.12 -12.16
C SER A 175 7.56 -14.36 -11.81
N ASP A 176 8.07 -13.76 -10.73
CA ASP A 176 9.41 -14.04 -10.24
C ASP A 176 9.44 -15.34 -9.46
N ASN A 177 10.18 -16.33 -9.95
CA ASN A 177 10.33 -17.64 -9.29
C ASN A 177 10.88 -17.54 -7.85
N ARG A 178 11.58 -16.44 -7.52
CA ARG A 178 12.13 -16.18 -6.18
C ARG A 178 11.05 -15.71 -5.20
N SER A 179 9.91 -15.23 -5.69
CA SER A 179 8.83 -14.65 -4.86
C SER A 179 8.25 -15.58 -3.82
N LYS A 180 8.29 -16.89 -4.06
CA LYS A 180 7.93 -17.91 -3.06
C LYS A 180 8.74 -17.76 -1.77
N ASN A 181 10.00 -17.34 -1.86
CA ASN A 181 10.87 -17.08 -0.72
C ASN A 181 10.76 -15.66 -0.16
N TRP A 182 9.84 -14.85 -0.69
CA TRP A 182 9.59 -13.47 -0.24
C TRP A 182 8.33 -13.37 0.63
N ILE A 183 7.50 -14.42 0.65
CA ILE A 183 6.31 -14.53 1.49
C ILE A 183 6.73 -15.16 2.82
N ALA A 184 6.20 -14.61 3.91
CA ALA A 184 6.43 -15.07 5.27
C ALA A 184 5.73 -16.40 5.55
N GLU A 185 5.98 -16.96 6.74
CA GLU A 185 5.45 -18.25 7.10
C GLU A 185 3.92 -18.31 7.16
N ASP A 186 3.25 -17.18 7.38
CA ASP A 186 1.79 -17.09 7.44
C ASP A 186 1.09 -17.06 6.07
N GLY A 187 1.86 -17.00 4.98
CA GLY A 187 1.35 -17.12 3.62
C GLY A 187 0.77 -15.85 2.99
N ILE A 188 0.69 -14.73 3.71
CA ILE A 188 0.17 -13.47 3.12
C ILE A 188 1.09 -12.27 3.30
N HIS A 189 1.92 -12.25 4.34
CA HIS A 189 2.80 -11.12 4.57
C HIS A 189 4.13 -11.31 3.85
N LEU A 190 4.74 -10.22 3.41
CA LEU A 190 6.10 -10.27 2.89
C LEU A 190 7.11 -10.39 4.04
N ASN A 191 8.17 -11.15 3.82
CA ASN A 191 9.33 -11.16 4.68
C ASN A 191 10.33 -10.05 4.28
N THR A 192 11.48 -10.00 4.93
CA THR A 192 12.56 -9.04 4.66
C THR A 192 12.93 -8.88 3.18
N HIS A 193 12.94 -9.97 2.41
CA HIS A 193 13.28 -9.95 0.99
C HIS A 193 12.15 -9.39 0.13
N GLY A 194 10.90 -9.75 0.43
CA GLY A 194 9.74 -9.18 -0.26
C GLY A 194 9.59 -7.68 0.00
N HIS A 195 9.76 -7.25 1.24
CA HIS A 195 9.79 -5.83 1.59
C HIS A 195 10.95 -5.09 0.92
N LEU A 196 12.12 -5.71 0.81
CA LEU A 196 13.24 -5.15 0.06
C LEU A 196 12.88 -4.96 -1.42
N TRP A 197 12.19 -5.93 -2.03
CA TRP A 197 11.75 -5.84 -3.42
C TRP A 197 10.82 -4.63 -3.64
N ILE A 198 9.79 -4.45 -2.80
CA ILE A 198 8.88 -3.29 -2.90
C ILE A 198 9.63 -1.97 -2.75
N TYR A 199 10.55 -1.88 -1.78
CA TYR A 199 11.39 -0.70 -1.61
C TYR A 199 12.22 -0.39 -2.88
N GLN A 200 12.80 -1.40 -3.53
CA GLN A 200 13.56 -1.22 -4.76
C GLN A 200 12.69 -0.70 -5.90
N ARG A 201 11.46 -1.21 -6.06
CA ARG A 201 10.51 -0.70 -7.06
C ARG A 201 10.18 0.77 -6.84
N LEU A 202 9.87 1.15 -5.60
CA LEU A 202 9.61 2.55 -5.22
C LEU A 202 10.83 3.45 -5.45
N LYS A 203 12.03 2.97 -5.13
CA LYS A 203 13.27 3.71 -5.37
C LYS A 203 13.52 3.97 -6.85
N SER A 204 13.11 3.03 -7.72
CA SER A 204 13.20 3.17 -9.18
C SER A 204 11.98 3.85 -9.81
N TRP A 205 10.98 4.27 -9.03
CA TRP A 205 9.74 4.80 -9.59
C TRP A 205 9.90 6.28 -9.92
N ASP A 206 10.12 6.58 -11.20
CA ASP A 206 10.43 7.93 -11.71
C ASP A 206 9.46 9.01 -11.25
N ILE A 207 8.15 8.73 -11.23
CA ILE A 207 7.13 9.71 -10.86
C ILE A 207 7.28 10.10 -9.38
N LEU A 208 7.53 9.14 -8.50
CA LEU A 208 7.76 9.40 -7.08
C LEU A 208 9.09 10.14 -6.87
N ASN A 209 10.14 9.79 -7.63
CA ASN A 209 11.43 10.49 -7.56
C ASN A 209 11.34 11.95 -7.99
N LYS A 210 10.64 12.24 -9.10
CA LYS A 210 10.39 13.61 -9.56
C LYS A 210 9.64 14.42 -8.52
N TRP A 211 8.60 13.84 -7.90
CA TRP A 211 7.87 14.51 -6.81
C TRP A 211 8.72 14.71 -5.56
N LYS A 212 9.59 13.75 -5.22
CA LYS A 212 10.52 13.85 -4.08
C LYS A 212 11.48 15.04 -4.27
N GLU A 213 11.97 15.26 -5.49
CA GLU A 213 12.95 16.31 -5.84
C GLU A 213 12.34 17.70 -6.14
N SER A 214 11.02 17.81 -6.34
CA SER A 214 10.35 19.04 -6.79
C SER A 214 10.24 20.17 -5.76
#